data_AF-A0A235GAD6-F1
#
_entry.id   AF-A0A235GAD6-F1
#
_cell.length_a   1.000
_cell.length_b   1.000
_cell.length_c   1.000
_cell.angle_alpha   90.00
_cell.angle_beta   90.00
_cell.angle_gamma   90.00
#
_symmetry.space_group_name_H-M   'P 1'
#
loop_
_entity.id
_entity.type
_entity.pdbx_description
1 polymer ?
#
loop_
_entity_poly.entity_id
_entity_poly.type
_entity_poly.pdbx_seq_one_letter_code
_entity_poly.pdbx_strand_id
1 'polypeptide(L)'
;MVKSLSSPQRPLSAGGVLWQWIPPSSDPGESWQWCRVYHRSSHTPDGATFRSFGPVSRFDHHTPNPPALDPDGRAVLYVADNLATAASEVFGEAGVAQICPNYRVSIVEPATSLDMLDLAGPGSAMAIGALPALAQGAEPRASTQEWARAIFEDRPAGDSVSGIHYRTAYGDGDALALWDCSSSVKIRRDAAGNNLDHRLQHPSLLRRLQVEMWRRRIQVDTIPESACASCH
;
A
#
# COMPACT_ATOMS: atom_id res chain seq x y z
N MET A 1 -27.49 -4.26 -10.99
CA MET A 1 -26.41 -3.44 -11.58
C MET A 1 -25.84 -2.61 -10.44
N VAL A 2 -24.59 -2.84 -10.04
CA VAL A 2 -23.94 -2.05 -8.98
C VAL A 2 -23.62 -0.67 -9.57
N LYS A 3 -23.96 0.41 -8.85
CA LYS A 3 -23.70 1.78 -9.30
C LYS A 3 -22.18 2.00 -9.35
N SER A 4 -21.66 2.42 -10.49
CA SER A 4 -20.24 2.77 -10.64
C SER A 4 -19.87 3.95 -9.74
N LEU A 5 -18.63 3.97 -9.25
CA LEU A 5 -18.09 5.09 -8.49
C LEU A 5 -18.07 6.35 -9.35
N SER A 6 -18.88 7.35 -8.99
CA SER A 6 -18.85 8.67 -9.61
C SER A 6 -17.66 9.49 -9.12
N SER A 7 -17.28 10.52 -9.88
CA SER A 7 -16.33 11.54 -9.43
C SER A 7 -16.78 12.20 -8.11
N PRO A 8 -15.85 12.62 -7.25
CA PRO A 8 -16.15 13.26 -5.98
C PRO A 8 -16.89 14.59 -6.19
N GLN A 9 -17.94 14.82 -5.42
CA GLN A 9 -18.56 16.14 -5.29
C GLN A 9 -17.75 16.91 -4.25
N ARG A 10 -17.11 18.02 -4.66
CA ARG A 10 -16.18 18.78 -3.82
C ARG A 10 -16.82 20.09 -3.30
N PRO A 11 -16.49 20.53 -2.07
CA PRO A 11 -15.64 19.85 -1.10
C PRO A 11 -16.30 18.56 -0.56
N LEU A 12 -15.48 17.58 -0.20
CA LEU A 12 -15.97 16.34 0.41
C LEU A 12 -16.72 16.62 1.72
N SER A 13 -17.67 15.75 2.06
CA SER A 13 -18.38 15.81 3.34
C SER A 13 -17.41 15.64 4.53
N ALA A 14 -17.50 16.51 5.53
CA ALA A 14 -16.65 16.53 6.72
C ALA A 14 -16.98 15.42 7.75
N GLY A 15 -17.34 14.22 7.27
CA GLY A 15 -17.73 13.07 8.08
C GLY A 15 -16.69 11.95 8.12
N GLY A 16 -15.48 12.19 7.61
CA GLY A 16 -14.46 11.14 7.51
C GLY A 16 -14.12 10.54 8.87
N VAL A 17 -13.99 9.21 8.89
CA VAL A 17 -13.64 8.45 10.10
C VAL A 17 -12.13 8.30 10.16
N LEU A 18 -11.55 8.51 11.34
CA LEU A 18 -10.12 8.32 11.57
C LEU A 18 -9.82 6.89 12.01
N TRP A 19 -8.76 6.32 11.44
CA TRP A 19 -8.09 5.13 11.93
C TRP A 19 -6.62 5.45 12.18
N GLN A 20 -6.05 4.94 13.27
CA GLN A 20 -4.69 5.29 13.67
C GLN A 20 -3.73 4.14 13.41
N TRP A 21 -2.67 4.40 12.65
CA TRP A 21 -1.52 3.51 12.58
C TRP A 21 -0.58 3.85 13.73
N ILE A 22 -0.65 3.07 14.79
CA ILE A 22 0.18 3.26 15.98
C ILE A 22 1.48 2.46 15.90
N PRO A 23 2.58 2.95 16.50
CA PRO A 23 3.80 2.16 16.63
C PRO A 23 3.50 0.85 17.36
N PRO A 24 4.11 -0.27 16.95
CA PRO A 24 3.91 -1.54 17.63
C PRO A 24 4.30 -1.42 19.10
N SER A 25 3.51 -2.01 19.99
CA SER A 25 3.92 -2.17 21.37
C SER A 25 5.20 -3.01 21.42
N SER A 26 6.03 -2.85 22.44
CA SER A 26 7.26 -3.65 22.60
C SER A 26 7.01 -5.15 22.85
N ASP A 27 5.78 -5.63 22.63
CA ASP A 27 5.40 -7.04 22.78
C ASP A 27 6.03 -7.89 21.65
N PRO A 28 6.93 -8.83 21.97
CA PRO A 28 7.59 -9.68 20.99
C PRO A 28 6.64 -10.69 20.31
N GLY A 29 5.40 -10.83 20.81
CA GLY A 29 4.43 -11.81 20.32
C GLY A 29 3.68 -11.39 19.05
N GLU A 30 3.74 -10.12 18.66
CA GLU A 30 2.97 -9.64 17.51
C GLU A 30 3.59 -10.08 16.19
N SER A 31 2.72 -10.63 15.34
CA SER A 31 2.99 -11.19 14.02
C SER A 31 3.53 -10.13 13.04
N TRP A 32 3.66 -10.48 11.77
CA TRP A 32 4.05 -9.53 10.74
C TRP A 32 2.97 -8.44 10.66
N GLN A 33 3.28 -7.26 11.18
CA GLN A 33 2.39 -6.11 11.15
C GLN A 33 2.91 -5.14 10.10
N TRP A 34 2.16 -4.98 9.02
CA TRP A 34 2.44 -4.02 7.94
C TRP A 34 3.77 -4.26 7.21
N CYS A 35 3.67 -4.81 6.01
CA CYS A 35 4.82 -5.07 5.17
C CYS A 35 4.62 -4.59 3.74
N ARG A 36 5.74 -4.38 3.05
CA ARG A 36 5.78 -4.07 1.63
C ARG A 36 6.60 -5.10 0.91
N VAL A 37 6.02 -5.72 -0.10
CA VAL A 37 6.76 -6.45 -1.13
C VAL A 37 7.16 -5.45 -2.21
N TYR A 38 8.44 -5.44 -2.59
CA TYR A 38 8.95 -4.52 -3.61
C TYR A 38 10.11 -5.12 -4.38
N HIS A 39 10.34 -4.60 -5.58
CA HIS A 39 11.55 -4.83 -6.34
C HIS A 39 12.55 -3.71 -6.03
N ARG A 40 13.73 -4.06 -5.51
CA ARG A 40 14.75 -3.06 -5.18
C ARG A 40 15.36 -2.48 -6.45
N SER A 41 15.40 -1.16 -6.56
CA SER A 41 15.99 -0.41 -7.67
C SER A 41 16.55 0.93 -7.19
N SER A 42 17.10 1.74 -8.10
CA SER A 42 17.52 3.12 -7.79
C SER A 42 16.36 4.01 -7.32
N HIS A 43 15.14 3.75 -7.80
CA HIS A 43 13.93 4.51 -7.42
C HIS A 43 13.22 3.94 -6.19
N THR A 44 13.56 2.72 -5.77
CA THR A 44 13.04 2.10 -4.56
C THR A 44 14.18 1.31 -3.90
N PRO A 45 15.14 2.01 -3.28
CA PRO A 45 16.30 1.39 -2.66
C PRO A 45 15.92 0.53 -1.44
N ASP A 46 14.82 0.86 -0.77
CA ASP A 46 14.31 0.12 0.38
C ASP A 46 12.77 0.13 0.48
N GLY A 47 12.24 -0.66 1.43
CA GLY A 47 10.79 -0.80 1.59
C GLY A 47 10.08 0.40 2.22
N ALA A 48 10.80 1.37 2.79
CA ALA A 48 10.22 2.59 3.35
C ALA A 48 10.28 3.77 2.37
N THR A 49 10.84 3.58 1.17
CA THR A 49 10.94 4.63 0.15
C THR A 49 9.56 4.97 -0.43
N PHE A 50 9.16 6.24 -0.33
CA PHE A 50 7.94 6.75 -0.97
C PHE A 50 8.21 7.04 -2.46
N ARG A 51 7.27 6.66 -3.33
CA ARG A 51 7.33 6.93 -4.77
C ARG A 51 6.71 8.29 -5.07
N SER A 52 7.46 9.18 -5.74
CA SER A 52 7.02 10.51 -6.18
C SER A 52 6.64 10.62 -7.67
N PHE A 53 6.94 9.58 -8.46
CA PHE A 53 6.48 9.48 -9.85
C PHE A 53 5.06 8.92 -9.85
N GLY A 54 4.06 9.60 -10.42
CA GLY A 54 2.68 9.13 -10.48
C GLY A 54 1.75 10.05 -11.29
N PRO A 55 0.44 9.75 -11.36
CA PRO A 55 -0.26 8.65 -10.70
C PRO A 55 -0.27 7.35 -11.54
N VAL A 56 0.07 6.21 -10.94
CA VAL A 56 0.06 4.87 -11.59
C VAL A 56 -0.74 3.82 -10.81
N SER A 57 -0.93 4.02 -9.50
CA SER A 57 -1.60 3.07 -8.60
C SER A 57 -2.92 3.62 -8.08
N ARG A 58 -3.77 2.73 -7.52
CA ARG A 58 -4.99 3.14 -6.82
C ARG A 58 -4.62 4.04 -5.66
N PHE A 59 -5.36 5.12 -5.46
CA PHE A 59 -5.12 6.09 -4.39
C PHE A 59 -3.80 6.88 -4.46
N ASP A 60 -3.20 6.99 -5.64
CA ASP A 60 -2.16 8.01 -5.86
C ASP A 60 -2.80 9.40 -5.78
N HIS A 61 -2.30 10.24 -4.86
CA HIS A 61 -2.72 11.64 -4.75
C HIS A 61 -1.93 12.60 -5.64
N HIS A 62 -1.04 12.07 -6.50
CA HIS A 62 -0.27 12.87 -7.46
C HIS A 62 -1.18 13.61 -8.46
N THR A 63 -0.74 14.78 -8.88
CA THR A 63 -1.42 15.72 -9.78
C THR A 63 -1.11 15.56 -11.28
N PRO A 64 0.06 15.09 -11.73
CA PRO A 64 0.37 15.04 -13.16
C PRO A 64 -0.60 14.17 -13.97
N ASN A 65 -0.89 14.59 -15.19
CA ASN A 65 -1.57 13.78 -16.20
C ASN A 65 -1.02 14.16 -17.59
N PRO A 66 -0.24 13.29 -18.27
CA PRO A 66 0.10 11.90 -17.93
C PRO A 66 1.03 11.74 -16.70
N PRO A 67 1.30 10.51 -16.23
CA PRO A 67 2.15 10.27 -15.07
C PRO A 67 3.56 10.86 -15.21
N ALA A 68 4.02 11.57 -14.18
CA ALA A 68 5.32 12.22 -14.11
C ALA A 68 5.78 12.36 -12.66
N LEU A 69 6.97 12.93 -12.43
CA LEU A 69 7.33 13.43 -11.10
C LEU A 69 6.35 14.54 -10.70
N ASP A 70 5.77 14.44 -9.51
CA ASP A 70 4.83 15.44 -9.04
C ASP A 70 5.55 16.76 -8.70
N PRO A 71 5.11 17.91 -9.25
CA PRO A 71 5.77 19.20 -9.08
C PRO A 71 5.71 19.71 -7.63
N ASP A 72 4.72 19.29 -6.85
CA ASP A 72 4.57 19.67 -5.45
C ASP A 72 5.31 18.70 -4.51
N GLY A 73 5.98 17.69 -5.09
CA GLY A 73 6.72 16.67 -4.33
C GLY A 73 5.85 15.63 -3.64
N ARG A 74 4.57 15.50 -4.05
CA ARG A 74 3.67 14.45 -3.55
C ARG A 74 4.31 13.08 -3.73
N ALA A 75 4.25 12.24 -2.70
CA ALA A 75 4.83 10.91 -2.70
C ALA A 75 4.01 9.91 -1.87
N VAL A 76 3.96 8.67 -2.33
CA VAL A 76 3.12 7.61 -1.75
C VAL A 76 3.91 6.36 -1.39
N LEU A 77 3.51 5.69 -0.30
CA LEU A 77 3.98 4.37 0.09
C LEU A 77 2.78 3.44 0.32
N TYR A 78 2.83 2.23 -0.25
CA TYR A 78 1.83 1.20 -0.02
C TYR A 78 2.39 0.10 0.87
N VAL A 79 1.61 -0.26 1.88
CA VAL A 79 1.90 -1.37 2.81
C VAL A 79 0.63 -2.17 3.03
N ALA A 80 0.78 -3.45 3.34
CA ALA A 80 -0.35 -4.31 3.65
C ALA A 80 -0.13 -5.06 4.96
N ASP A 81 -1.23 -5.40 5.62
CA ASP A 81 -1.31 -6.00 6.95
C ASP A 81 -0.45 -7.26 7.11
N ASN A 82 -0.26 -8.04 6.04
CA ASN A 82 0.54 -9.27 6.06
C ASN A 82 1.22 -9.58 4.70
N LEU A 83 2.14 -10.56 4.71
CA LEU A 83 2.91 -10.97 3.52
C LEU A 83 2.01 -11.40 2.35
N ALA A 84 0.93 -12.11 2.63
CA ALA A 84 0.06 -12.63 1.59
C ALA A 84 -0.67 -11.50 0.88
N THR A 85 -1.24 -10.57 1.65
CA THR A 85 -1.87 -9.36 1.12
C THR A 85 -0.87 -8.52 0.32
N ALA A 86 0.31 -8.23 0.88
CA ALA A 86 1.34 -7.43 0.21
C ALA A 86 1.81 -8.07 -1.11
N ALA A 87 2.00 -9.39 -1.13
CA ALA A 87 2.41 -10.11 -2.33
C ALA A 87 1.29 -10.17 -3.38
N SER A 88 0.03 -10.30 -2.97
CA SER A 88 -1.10 -10.28 -3.90
C SER A 88 -1.30 -8.93 -4.56
N GLU A 89 -1.03 -7.82 -3.86
CA GLU A 89 -1.04 -6.49 -4.48
C GLU A 89 0.05 -6.32 -5.57
N VAL A 90 1.16 -7.05 -5.46
CA VAL A 90 2.27 -6.98 -6.44
C VAL A 90 2.09 -7.97 -7.60
N PHE A 91 1.65 -9.20 -7.31
CA PHE A 91 1.64 -10.31 -8.27
C PHE A 91 0.25 -10.76 -8.69
N GLY A 92 -0.81 -10.26 -8.04
CA GLY A 92 -2.18 -10.73 -8.22
C GLY A 92 -2.73 -10.49 -9.62
N GLU A 93 -2.43 -9.34 -10.23
CA GLU A 93 -2.86 -9.03 -11.61
C GLU A 93 -2.22 -9.99 -12.63
N ALA A 94 -0.95 -10.34 -12.46
CA ALA A 94 -0.25 -11.25 -13.35
C ALA A 94 -0.62 -12.73 -13.14
N GLY A 95 -1.12 -13.08 -11.94
CA GLY A 95 -1.35 -14.48 -11.55
C GLY A 95 -0.08 -15.31 -11.37
N VAL A 96 1.09 -14.69 -11.54
CA VAL A 96 2.41 -15.30 -11.39
C VAL A 96 3.36 -14.33 -10.69
N ALA A 97 4.13 -14.87 -9.76
CA ALA A 97 5.17 -14.18 -9.00
C ALA A 97 6.54 -14.72 -9.44
N GLN A 98 7.17 -14.02 -10.39
CA GLN A 98 8.51 -14.33 -10.86
C GLN A 98 9.56 -13.62 -9.99
N ILE A 99 10.01 -14.30 -8.94
CA ILE A 99 10.86 -13.74 -7.89
C ILE A 99 12.34 -13.82 -8.30
N CYS A 100 12.91 -12.68 -8.69
CA CYS A 100 14.36 -12.51 -8.85
C CYS A 100 15.07 -12.15 -7.52
N PRO A 101 16.41 -12.11 -7.47
CA PRO A 101 17.17 -11.78 -6.25
C PRO A 101 16.95 -10.37 -5.68
N ASN A 102 16.42 -9.43 -6.48
CA ASN A 102 16.14 -8.04 -6.07
C ASN A 102 14.75 -7.85 -5.47
N TYR A 103 13.87 -8.85 -5.52
CA TYR A 103 12.60 -8.81 -4.80
C TYR A 103 12.80 -9.00 -3.30
N ARG A 104 12.20 -8.11 -2.53
CA ARG A 104 12.35 -8.02 -1.08
C ARG A 104 10.99 -7.82 -0.42
N VAL A 105 10.96 -8.14 0.87
CA VAL A 105 9.89 -7.74 1.77
C VAL A 105 10.46 -7.03 2.97
N SER A 106 9.96 -5.82 3.23
CA SER A 106 10.27 -5.07 4.45
C SER A 106 9.07 -5.06 5.38
N ILE A 107 9.31 -5.24 6.67
CA ILE A 107 8.35 -4.91 7.72
C ILE A 107 8.57 -3.45 8.08
N VAL A 108 7.51 -2.65 8.04
CA VAL A 108 7.59 -1.22 8.33
C VAL A 108 6.67 -0.86 9.48
N GLU A 109 7.04 0.18 10.18
CA GLU A 109 6.30 0.68 11.32
C GLU A 109 6.30 2.21 11.31
N PRO A 110 5.29 2.83 11.92
CA PRO A 110 5.28 4.27 12.03
C PRO A 110 6.17 4.67 13.22
N ALA A 111 6.92 5.76 13.07
CA ALA A 111 7.78 6.31 14.13
C ALA A 111 6.94 7.02 15.21
N THR A 112 5.76 7.50 14.84
CA THR A 112 4.75 8.14 15.69
C THR A 112 3.37 7.66 15.26
N SER A 113 2.33 7.89 16.05
CA SER A 113 0.96 7.62 15.57
C SER A 113 0.68 8.43 14.29
N LEU A 114 0.11 7.77 13.27
CA LEU A 114 -0.33 8.41 12.02
C LEU A 114 -1.84 8.28 11.89
N ASP A 115 -2.50 9.42 11.68
CA ASP A 115 -3.93 9.46 11.41
C ASP A 115 -4.18 9.14 9.94
N MET A 116 -5.08 8.20 9.69
CA MET A 116 -5.47 7.74 8.37
C MET A 116 -6.97 7.93 8.20
N LEU A 117 -7.41 8.29 6.99
CA LEU A 117 -8.82 8.19 6.66
C LEU A 117 -9.18 6.71 6.55
N ASP A 118 -10.10 6.27 7.39
CA ASP A 118 -10.65 4.92 7.30
C ASP A 118 -11.65 4.83 6.15
N LEU A 119 -11.37 3.95 5.19
CA LEU A 119 -12.32 3.51 4.18
C LEU A 119 -12.74 2.05 4.38
N ALA A 120 -11.99 1.26 5.17
CA ALA A 120 -12.25 -0.16 5.38
C ALA A 120 -13.47 -0.42 6.28
N GLY A 121 -13.75 0.51 7.21
CA GLY A 121 -14.89 0.43 8.11
C GLY A 121 -16.26 0.48 7.40
N PRO A 122 -17.29 -0.22 7.94
CA PRO A 122 -18.64 -0.14 7.40
C PRO A 122 -19.17 1.30 7.36
N GLY A 123 -19.53 1.77 6.18
CA GLY A 123 -20.09 3.12 5.99
C GLY A 123 -19.04 4.26 5.95
N SER A 124 -17.77 4.00 6.23
CA SER A 124 -16.75 5.06 6.30
C SER A 124 -16.57 5.80 4.97
N ALA A 125 -16.60 5.09 3.83
CA ALA A 125 -16.59 5.71 2.51
C ALA A 125 -17.83 6.61 2.25
N MET A 126 -19.00 6.21 2.76
CA MET A 126 -20.23 7.00 2.60
C MET A 126 -20.22 8.27 3.43
N ALA A 127 -19.48 8.28 4.54
CA ALA A 127 -19.34 9.45 5.41
C ALA A 127 -18.62 10.63 4.72
N ILE A 128 -17.80 10.34 3.69
CA ILE A 128 -17.19 11.36 2.81
C ILE A 128 -17.97 11.55 1.50
N GLY A 129 -19.15 10.95 1.35
CA GLY A 129 -19.99 11.02 0.15
C GLY A 129 -19.63 10.04 -0.96
N ALA A 130 -18.75 9.06 -0.71
CA ALA A 130 -18.38 8.04 -1.68
C ALA A 130 -19.30 6.80 -1.62
N LEU A 131 -19.20 5.92 -2.61
CA LEU A 131 -19.81 4.59 -2.55
C LEU A 131 -18.88 3.61 -1.82
N PRO A 132 -19.41 2.56 -1.17
CA PRO A 132 -18.59 1.51 -0.55
C PRO A 132 -17.57 0.86 -1.52
N ALA A 133 -17.86 0.88 -2.82
CA ALA A 133 -16.97 0.38 -3.86
C ALA A 133 -15.60 1.09 -3.91
N LEU A 134 -15.50 2.34 -3.44
CA LEU A 134 -14.22 3.05 -3.31
C LEU A 134 -13.23 2.22 -2.47
N ALA A 135 -13.71 1.63 -1.38
CA ALA A 135 -12.91 0.91 -0.40
C ALA A 135 -12.62 -0.55 -0.75
N GLN A 136 -13.46 -1.19 -1.55
CA GLN A 136 -13.49 -2.66 -1.72
C GLN A 136 -13.27 -3.11 -3.17
N GLY A 137 -13.24 -2.19 -4.14
CA GLY A 137 -13.53 -2.52 -5.52
C GLY A 137 -12.35 -2.54 -6.50
N ALA A 138 -12.61 -3.18 -7.64
CA ALA A 138 -11.90 -3.07 -8.91
C ALA A 138 -12.27 -1.78 -9.68
N GLU A 139 -12.52 -0.69 -8.96
CA GLU A 139 -12.84 0.60 -9.57
C GLU A 139 -11.67 1.05 -10.46
N PRO A 140 -11.95 1.74 -11.58
CA PRO A 140 -10.90 2.23 -12.45
C PRO A 140 -9.87 3.05 -11.66
N ARG A 141 -8.57 2.82 -11.94
CA ARG A 141 -7.46 3.52 -11.27
C ARG A 141 -7.68 5.04 -11.32
N ALA A 142 -8.06 5.57 -12.47
CA ALA A 142 -8.39 6.99 -12.66
C ALA A 142 -9.42 7.52 -11.65
N SER A 143 -10.50 6.78 -11.39
CA SER A 143 -11.52 7.16 -10.41
C SER A 143 -10.96 7.16 -8.99
N THR A 144 -10.24 6.11 -8.59
CA THR A 144 -9.65 6.04 -7.24
C THR A 144 -8.57 7.10 -6.99
N GLN A 145 -7.85 7.50 -8.05
CA GLN A 145 -6.85 8.58 -8.01
C GLN A 145 -7.51 9.95 -7.90
N GLU A 146 -8.63 10.17 -8.60
CA GLU A 146 -9.45 11.38 -8.44
C GLU A 146 -9.96 11.53 -7.01
N TRP A 147 -10.47 10.45 -6.42
CA TRP A 147 -10.88 10.43 -5.02
C TRP A 147 -9.71 10.65 -4.05
N ALA A 148 -8.53 10.05 -4.29
CA ALA A 148 -7.37 10.29 -3.43
C ALA A 148 -6.90 11.75 -3.45
N ARG A 149 -6.89 12.41 -4.62
CA ARG A 149 -6.62 13.84 -4.70
C ARG A 149 -7.65 14.66 -3.92
N ALA A 150 -8.94 14.37 -4.09
CA ALA A 150 -9.99 15.06 -3.36
C ALA A 150 -9.87 14.87 -1.84
N ILE A 151 -9.57 13.66 -1.36
CA ILE A 151 -9.34 13.38 0.06
C ILE A 151 -8.11 14.13 0.58
N PHE A 152 -7.01 14.13 -0.17
CA PHE A 152 -5.79 14.82 0.19
C PHE A 152 -5.95 16.35 0.22
N GLU A 153 -6.81 16.90 -0.62
CA GLU A 153 -7.00 18.35 -0.73
C GLU A 153 -8.11 18.87 0.18
N ASP A 154 -9.22 18.16 0.30
CA ASP A 154 -10.41 18.60 1.06
C ASP A 154 -10.37 18.17 2.53
N ARG A 155 -9.47 17.25 2.91
CA ARG A 155 -9.21 16.84 4.31
C ARG A 155 -10.49 16.50 5.10
N PRO A 156 -11.34 15.57 4.63
CA PRO A 156 -12.67 15.32 5.20
C PRO A 156 -12.67 14.75 6.64
N ALA A 157 -11.52 14.32 7.15
CA ALA A 157 -11.34 13.85 8.53
C ALA A 157 -10.33 14.70 9.33
N GLY A 158 -9.94 15.88 8.80
CA GLY A 158 -8.99 16.80 9.44
C GLY A 158 -7.61 16.84 8.78
N ASP A 159 -6.83 17.85 9.18
CA ASP A 159 -5.53 18.18 8.55
C ASP A 159 -4.42 17.16 8.86
N SER A 160 -4.55 16.37 9.92
CA SER A 160 -3.55 15.37 10.34
C SER A 160 -3.53 14.11 9.46
N VAL A 161 -4.55 13.91 8.61
CA VAL A 161 -4.67 12.73 7.77
C VAL A 161 -3.45 12.58 6.85
N SER A 162 -2.72 11.49 7.03
CA SER A 162 -1.48 11.19 6.30
C SER A 162 -1.63 10.00 5.35
N GLY A 163 -2.87 9.67 4.98
CA GLY A 163 -3.14 8.58 4.06
C GLY A 163 -4.53 7.96 4.21
N ILE A 164 -4.71 6.79 3.58
CA ILE A 164 -5.94 6.01 3.58
C ILE A 164 -5.68 4.61 4.14
N HIS A 165 -6.60 4.12 4.97
CA HIS A 165 -6.74 2.71 5.33
C HIS A 165 -7.89 2.08 4.54
N TYR A 166 -7.63 1.00 3.78
CA TYR A 166 -8.61 0.42 2.86
C TYR A 166 -8.47 -1.11 2.74
N ARG A 167 -9.49 -1.77 2.18
CA ARG A 167 -9.44 -3.21 1.90
C ARG A 167 -8.84 -3.50 0.52
N THR A 168 -7.97 -4.49 0.47
CA THR A 168 -7.33 -4.90 -0.77
C THR A 168 -8.33 -5.46 -1.79
N ALA A 169 -7.98 -5.36 -3.07
CA ALA A 169 -8.81 -5.92 -4.14
C ALA A 169 -8.61 -7.45 -4.32
N TYR A 170 -7.57 -8.01 -3.67
CA TYR A 170 -7.13 -9.39 -3.87
C TYR A 170 -7.43 -10.33 -2.67
N GLY A 171 -8.25 -9.88 -1.71
CA GLY A 171 -8.71 -10.70 -0.58
C GLY A 171 -9.30 -9.88 0.57
N ASP A 172 -9.45 -10.51 1.74
CA ASP A 172 -10.00 -9.88 2.96
C ASP A 172 -8.93 -9.14 3.80
N GLY A 173 -7.76 -8.83 3.22
CA GLY A 173 -6.67 -8.14 3.91
C GLY A 173 -6.77 -6.62 3.82
N ASP A 174 -6.18 -5.94 4.80
CA ASP A 174 -6.12 -4.48 4.87
C ASP A 174 -4.80 -3.93 4.28
N ALA A 175 -4.88 -2.72 3.72
CA ALA A 175 -3.76 -2.00 3.17
C ALA A 175 -3.81 -0.51 3.54
N LEU A 176 -2.64 0.11 3.52
CA LEU A 176 -2.48 1.55 3.71
C LEU A 176 -1.87 2.17 2.44
N ALA A 177 -2.42 3.31 2.05
CA ALA A 177 -1.77 4.25 1.14
C ALA A 177 -1.32 5.45 1.98
N LEU A 178 -0.02 5.53 2.25
CA LEU A 178 0.60 6.57 3.08
C LEU A 178 1.06 7.73 2.18
N TRP A 179 0.75 8.97 2.56
CA TRP A 179 1.04 10.16 1.77
C TRP A 179 1.93 11.13 2.54
N ASP A 180 3.02 11.55 1.91
CA ASP A 180 3.89 12.66 2.33
C ASP A 180 4.42 12.58 3.79
N CYS A 181 4.44 11.39 4.38
CA CYS A 181 4.86 11.13 5.76
C CYS A 181 6.14 10.29 5.87
N SER A 182 7.05 10.43 4.89
CA SER A 182 8.28 9.61 4.78
C SER A 182 9.19 9.68 6.01
N SER A 183 9.24 10.81 6.71
CA SER A 183 10.00 10.96 7.95
C SER A 183 9.39 10.22 9.15
N SER A 184 8.12 9.82 9.05
CA SER A 184 7.36 9.16 10.11
C SER A 184 7.20 7.66 9.88
N VAL A 185 7.85 7.09 8.85
CA VAL A 185 7.80 5.65 8.55
C VAL A 185 9.21 5.11 8.48
N LYS A 186 9.44 3.97 9.13
CA LYS A 186 10.76 3.32 9.16
C LYS A 186 10.63 1.82 8.98
N ILE A 187 11.71 1.22 8.49
CA ILE A 187 11.83 -0.24 8.49
C ILE A 187 12.04 -0.68 9.94
N ARG A 188 11.21 -1.61 10.40
CA ARG A 188 11.31 -2.17 11.76
C ARG A 188 12.66 -2.85 11.91
N ARG A 189 13.23 -2.80 13.13
CA ARG A 189 14.49 -3.47 13.45
C ARG A 189 14.26 -4.64 14.38
N ASP A 190 15.07 -5.69 14.23
CA ASP A 190 15.14 -6.79 15.19
C ASP A 190 15.85 -6.37 16.48
N ALA A 191 15.90 -7.27 17.47
CA ALA A 191 16.58 -7.04 18.74
C ALA A 191 18.10 -6.80 18.60
N ALA A 192 18.71 -7.23 17.49
CA ALA A 192 20.11 -7.00 17.17
C ALA A 192 20.33 -5.68 16.40
N GLY A 193 19.27 -4.92 16.13
CA GLY A 193 19.32 -3.64 15.42
C GLY A 193 19.35 -3.77 13.89
N ASN A 194 19.17 -4.96 13.33
CA ASN A 194 19.12 -5.16 11.89
C ASN A 194 17.74 -4.80 11.36
N ASN A 195 17.69 -4.15 10.19
CA ASN A 195 16.43 -3.90 9.50
C ASN A 195 15.76 -5.24 9.11
N LEU A 196 14.46 -5.34 9.40
CA LEU A 196 13.59 -6.43 8.96
C LEU A 196 13.23 -6.26 7.49
N ASP A 197 14.24 -6.38 6.65
CA ASP A 197 14.16 -6.28 5.20
C ASP A 197 14.89 -7.46 4.57
N HIS A 198 14.12 -8.37 3.99
CA HIS A 198 14.60 -9.70 3.61
C HIS A 198 14.36 -9.96 2.13
N ARG A 199 15.29 -10.69 1.50
CA ARG A 199 15.08 -11.20 0.14
C ARG A 199 13.92 -12.19 0.16
N LEU A 200 12.99 -12.07 -0.80
CA LEU A 200 11.87 -13.02 -0.91
C LEU A 200 12.34 -14.44 -1.23
N GLN A 201 13.52 -14.58 -1.85
CA GLN A 201 14.14 -15.89 -2.12
C GLN A 201 14.75 -16.56 -0.87
N HIS A 202 14.75 -15.92 0.30
CA HIS A 202 15.22 -16.58 1.52
C HIS A 202 14.39 -17.85 1.79
N PRO A 203 15.00 -19.03 2.01
CA PRO A 203 14.28 -20.31 1.96
C PRO A 203 13.01 -20.39 2.82
N SER A 204 13.06 -19.87 4.05
CA SER A 204 11.89 -19.86 4.95
C SER A 204 10.78 -18.91 4.46
N LEU A 205 11.14 -17.76 3.88
CA LEU A 205 10.19 -16.78 3.36
C LEU A 205 9.59 -17.25 2.05
N LEU A 206 10.42 -17.80 1.16
CA LEU A 206 9.98 -18.33 -0.12
C LEU A 206 8.95 -19.45 0.08
N ARG A 207 9.21 -20.38 1.00
CA ARG A 207 8.26 -21.45 1.33
C ARG A 207 6.93 -20.88 1.85
N ARG A 208 6.98 -19.87 2.72
CA ARG A 208 5.77 -19.21 3.24
C ARG A 208 5.01 -18.50 2.12
N LEU A 209 5.72 -17.76 1.27
CA LEU A 209 5.17 -17.07 0.10
C LEU A 209 4.47 -18.07 -0.84
N GLN A 210 5.13 -19.18 -1.19
CA GLN A 210 4.56 -20.23 -2.03
C GLN A 210 3.24 -20.78 -1.47
N VAL A 211 3.18 -21.07 -0.17
CA VAL A 211 1.95 -21.56 0.49
C VAL A 211 0.83 -20.51 0.42
N GLU A 212 1.14 -19.25 0.72
CA GLU A 212 0.14 -18.18 0.73
C GLU A 212 -0.37 -17.81 -0.67
N MET A 213 0.53 -17.83 -1.66
CA MET A 213 0.21 -17.51 -3.05
C MET A 213 -0.55 -18.65 -3.74
N TRP A 214 -0.23 -19.91 -3.44
CA TRP A 214 -0.95 -21.06 -3.96
C TRP A 214 -2.45 -21.02 -3.60
N ARG A 215 -2.78 -20.68 -2.35
CA ARG A 215 -4.17 -20.49 -1.89
C ARG A 215 -4.93 -19.43 -2.68
N ARG A 216 -4.21 -18.48 -3.27
CA ARG A 216 -4.72 -17.35 -4.06
C ARG A 216 -4.58 -17.58 -5.56
N ARG A 217 -4.21 -18.79 -5.98
CA ARG A 217 -3.99 -19.18 -7.39
C ARG A 217 -2.90 -18.36 -8.09
N ILE A 218 -1.92 -17.89 -7.33
CA ILE A 218 -0.73 -17.20 -7.85
C ILE A 218 0.42 -18.22 -7.84
N GLN A 219 0.99 -18.50 -9.01
CA GLN A 219 2.16 -19.38 -9.12
C GLN A 219 3.42 -18.61 -8.69
N VAL A 220 4.34 -19.24 -7.95
CA VAL A 220 5.58 -18.60 -7.49
C VAL A 220 6.77 -19.33 -8.07
N ASP A 221 7.53 -18.65 -8.92
CA ASP A 221 8.74 -19.17 -9.55
C ASP A 221 9.93 -18.27 -9.21
N THR A 222 11.11 -18.86 -9.00
CA THR A 222 12.35 -18.09 -8.88
C THR A 222 13.02 -17.97 -10.23
N ILE A 223 13.43 -16.75 -10.59
CA ILE A 223 14.10 -16.47 -11.86
C ILE A 223 15.45 -15.77 -11.62
N PRO A 224 16.42 -15.90 -12.55
CA PRO A 224 17.64 -15.09 -12.48
C PRO A 224 17.35 -13.61 -12.77
N GLU A 225 18.25 -12.73 -12.33
CA GLU A 225 18.17 -11.29 -12.58
C GLU A 225 18.06 -10.95 -14.07
N SER A 226 18.79 -11.67 -14.91
CA SER A 226 18.79 -11.48 -16.37
C SER A 226 17.43 -11.73 -17.02
N ALA A 227 16.55 -12.50 -16.39
CA ALA A 227 15.21 -12.80 -16.90
C ALA A 227 14.11 -11.94 -16.27
N CYS A 228 14.46 -11.01 -15.37
CA CYS A 228 13.49 -10.20 -14.64
C CYS A 228 13.20 -8.88 -15.37
N ALA A 229 11.95 -8.67 -15.77
CA ALA A 229 11.53 -7.44 -16.44
C ALA A 229 11.71 -6.16 -15.58
N SER A 230 11.72 -6.29 -14.25
CA SER A 230 11.94 -5.15 -13.34
C SER A 230 13.41 -4.80 -13.12
N CYS A 231 14.34 -5.62 -13.60
CA CYS A 231 15.78 -5.35 -13.53
C CYS A 231 16.31 -4.58 -14.75
N HIS A 232 15.50 -4.47 -15.82
CA HIS A 232 15.89 -3.87 -17.11
C HIS A 232 15.06 -2.63 -17.44
#